data_AF-A0A661MPV0-F1
#
_entry.id   AF-A0A661MPV0-F1
#
_cell.length_a   1.000
_cell.length_b   1.000
_cell.length_c   1.000
_cell.angle_alpha   90.00
_cell.angle_beta   90.00
_cell.angle_gamma   90.00
#
_symmetry.space_group_name_H-M   'P 1'
#
loop_
_entity.id
_entity.type
_entity.pdbx_description
1 polymer ?
#
loop_
_entity_poly.entity_id
_entity_poly.type
_entity_poly.pdbx_seq_one_letter_code
_entity_poly.pdbx_strand_id
1 'polypeptide(L)'
;MKIEEKHKALLKELGLVEEDFEKFDGKFVTYEYDEQKGVRIYDPYYTTSYNEYIGVDGWSAWSSEKDTFMTDILRGAKEKAKLAEQKSERPEQDEIAEALKKKFGHKPEED
;
A
#
# COMPACT_ATOMS: atom_id res chain seq x y z
N MET A 1 19.54 -7.95 -13.83
CA MET A 1 18.99 -7.83 -15.20
C MET A 1 19.38 -6.48 -15.80
N LYS A 2 19.47 -6.33 -17.14
CA LYS A 2 19.71 -5.01 -17.77
C LYS A 2 18.36 -4.38 -18.12
N ILE A 3 18.09 -3.19 -17.57
CA ILE A 3 16.88 -2.40 -17.85
C ILE A 3 17.27 -1.26 -18.78
N GLU A 4 16.57 -1.12 -19.91
CA GLU A 4 16.80 0.02 -20.81
C GLU A 4 16.34 1.33 -20.16
N GLU A 5 17.09 2.41 -20.35
CA GLU A 5 16.78 3.73 -19.75
C GLU A 5 15.38 4.23 -20.12
N LYS A 6 14.92 3.97 -21.34
CA LYS A 6 13.56 4.32 -21.78
C LYS A 6 12.49 3.61 -20.94
N HIS A 7 12.74 2.35 -20.57
CA HIS A 7 11.81 1.55 -19.78
C HIS A 7 11.87 1.95 -18.30
N LYS A 8 13.03 2.38 -17.80
CA LYS A 8 13.14 2.91 -16.43
C LYS A 8 12.22 4.10 -16.19
N ALA A 9 12.09 5.01 -17.16
CA ALA A 9 11.18 6.15 -17.04
C ALA A 9 9.73 5.68 -16.82
N LEU A 10 9.27 4.72 -17.62
CA LEU A 10 7.93 4.14 -17.51
C LEU A 10 7.73 3.38 -16.19
N LEU A 11 8.75 2.66 -15.72
CA LEU A 11 8.71 1.95 -14.43
C LEU A 11 8.64 2.94 -13.25
N LYS A 12 9.33 4.09 -13.34
CA LYS A 12 9.19 5.17 -12.33
C LYS A 12 7.79 5.76 -12.33
N GLU A 13 7.16 5.91 -13.50
CA GLU A 13 5.76 6.37 -13.61
C GLU A 13 4.77 5.39 -12.97
N LEU A 14 5.10 4.09 -12.93
CA LEU A 14 4.35 3.08 -12.18
C LEU A 14 4.54 3.15 -10.65
N GLY A 15 5.43 4.01 -10.16
CA GLY A 15 5.68 4.18 -8.73
C GLY A 15 6.92 3.45 -8.20
N LEU A 16 7.76 2.86 -9.06
CA LEU A 16 9.03 2.28 -8.63
C LEU A 16 10.07 3.38 -8.33
N VAL A 17 10.87 3.15 -7.30
CA VAL A 17 11.98 4.04 -6.92
C VAL A 17 13.32 3.52 -7.45
N GLU A 18 14.40 4.28 -7.29
CA GLU A 18 15.70 3.87 -7.83
C GLU A 18 16.24 2.60 -7.18
N GLU A 19 16.01 2.44 -5.87
CA GLU A 19 16.39 1.29 -5.07
C GLU A 19 15.67 0.01 -5.55
N ASP A 20 14.50 0.12 -6.19
CA ASP A 20 13.79 -1.04 -6.70
C ASP A 20 14.49 -1.66 -7.90
N PHE A 21 15.21 -0.87 -8.71
CA PHE A 21 15.91 -1.39 -9.88
C PHE A 21 17.02 -2.39 -9.52
N GLU A 22 17.57 -2.30 -8.29
CA GLU A 22 18.55 -3.26 -7.80
C GLU A 22 17.94 -4.65 -7.55
N LYS A 23 16.63 -4.72 -7.34
CA LYS A 23 15.89 -5.98 -7.08
C LYS A 23 15.66 -6.78 -8.36
N PHE A 24 15.79 -6.16 -9.55
CA PHE A 24 15.54 -6.79 -10.85
C PHE A 24 16.58 -7.88 -11.17
N ASP A 25 16.24 -9.10 -10.80
CA ASP A 25 17.08 -10.29 -10.94
C ASP A 25 16.73 -11.12 -12.19
N GLY A 26 15.59 -10.87 -12.84
CA GLY A 26 15.10 -11.65 -13.97
C GLY A 26 14.46 -12.99 -13.58
N LYS A 27 14.18 -13.22 -12.30
CA LYS A 27 13.57 -14.44 -11.76
C LYS A 27 12.35 -14.13 -10.89
N PHE A 28 12.56 -13.33 -9.85
CA PHE A 28 11.52 -12.94 -8.90
C PHE A 28 11.10 -11.50 -9.08
N VAL A 29 11.97 -10.66 -9.64
CA VAL A 29 11.62 -9.32 -10.10
C VAL A 29 12.09 -9.14 -11.53
N THR A 30 11.13 -8.95 -12.42
CA THR A 30 11.40 -8.64 -13.83
C THR A 30 10.33 -7.72 -14.40
N TYR A 31 10.49 -7.31 -15.65
CA TYR A 31 9.49 -6.53 -16.37
C TYR A 31 9.39 -6.95 -17.82
N GLU A 32 8.25 -6.63 -18.40
CA GLU A 32 8.04 -6.66 -19.83
C GLU A 32 7.73 -5.25 -20.34
N TYR A 33 8.07 -5.04 -21.61
CA TYR A 33 7.74 -3.83 -22.33
C TYR A 33 7.06 -4.21 -23.64
N ASP A 34 5.98 -3.51 -23.95
CA ASP A 34 5.24 -3.56 -25.20
C ASP A 34 4.96 -2.12 -25.65
N GLU A 35 5.14 -1.84 -26.93
CA GLU A 35 5.03 -0.47 -27.47
C GLU A 35 3.62 0.12 -27.33
N GLN A 36 2.58 -0.72 -27.38
CA GLN A 36 1.20 -0.28 -27.25
C GLN A 36 0.71 -0.31 -25.80
N LYS A 37 1.16 -1.29 -25.02
CA LYS A 37 0.67 -1.51 -23.66
C LYS A 37 1.54 -0.87 -22.58
N GLY A 38 2.77 -0.46 -22.91
CA GLY A 38 3.73 0.12 -22.00
C GLY A 38 4.51 -0.95 -21.23
N VAL A 39 4.67 -0.78 -19.92
CA VAL A 39 5.43 -1.70 -19.06
C VAL A 39 4.51 -2.45 -18.10
N ARG A 40 4.90 -3.66 -17.73
CA ARG A 40 4.34 -4.36 -16.58
C ARG A 40 5.46 -5.03 -15.80
N ILE A 41 5.28 -5.19 -14.50
CA ILE A 41 6.27 -5.81 -13.63
C ILE A 41 5.81 -7.19 -13.21
N TYR A 42 6.75 -8.10 -13.05
CA TYR A 42 6.57 -9.35 -12.32
C TYR A 42 7.21 -9.17 -10.96
N ASP A 43 6.41 -9.21 -9.90
CA ASP A 43 6.86 -9.08 -8.52
C ASP A 43 5.87 -9.81 -7.59
N PRO A 44 5.75 -11.15 -7.69
CA PRO A 44 4.75 -11.93 -6.95
C PRO A 44 4.84 -11.80 -5.43
N TYR A 45 5.95 -11.27 -4.92
CA TYR A 45 6.24 -11.13 -3.50
C TYR A 45 6.20 -9.68 -3.02
N TYR A 46 5.76 -8.72 -3.86
CA TYR A 46 5.69 -7.29 -3.52
C TYR A 46 6.99 -6.77 -2.90
N THR A 47 8.12 -7.15 -3.51
CA THR A 47 9.45 -6.78 -3.03
C THR A 47 9.83 -5.37 -3.44
N THR A 48 9.25 -4.85 -4.52
CA THR A 48 9.41 -3.48 -5.01
C THR A 48 8.44 -2.52 -4.31
N SER A 49 8.55 -1.23 -4.60
CA SER A 49 7.65 -0.19 -4.06
C SER A 49 6.35 -0.07 -4.84
N TYR A 50 6.10 -0.96 -5.80
CA TYR A 50 4.85 -0.99 -6.56
C TYR A 50 3.66 -1.21 -5.62
N ASN A 51 2.67 -0.32 -5.72
CA ASN A 51 1.60 -0.18 -4.73
C ASN A 51 0.23 -0.64 -5.25
N GLU A 52 0.15 -1.06 -6.51
CA GLU A 52 -1.09 -1.55 -7.11
C GLU A 52 -1.14 -3.08 -7.11
N TYR A 53 -2.27 -3.62 -7.54
CA TYR A 53 -2.52 -5.05 -7.49
C TYR A 53 -1.59 -5.83 -8.43
N ILE A 54 -0.99 -6.88 -7.90
CA ILE A 54 -0.26 -7.90 -8.65
C ILE A 54 -1.13 -9.14 -8.70
N GLY A 55 -1.40 -9.61 -9.93
CA GLY A 55 -2.22 -10.76 -10.21
C GLY A 55 -1.70 -12.04 -9.57
N VAL A 56 -2.57 -13.07 -9.54
CA VAL A 56 -2.22 -14.41 -9.02
C VAL A 56 -1.12 -15.08 -9.84
N ASP A 57 -0.90 -14.62 -11.06
CA ASP A 57 0.18 -15.01 -11.96
C ASP A 57 1.50 -14.26 -11.67
N GLY A 58 1.52 -13.36 -10.69
CA GLY A 58 2.68 -12.59 -10.27
C GLY A 58 2.94 -11.33 -11.10
N TRP A 59 2.10 -11.04 -12.09
CA TRP A 59 2.24 -9.87 -12.95
C TRP A 59 1.32 -8.73 -12.53
N SER A 60 1.82 -7.51 -12.64
CA SER A 60 0.97 -6.32 -12.61
C SER A 60 0.12 -6.22 -13.89
N ALA A 61 -0.93 -5.41 -13.82
CA ALA A 61 -1.56 -4.87 -15.02
C ALA A 61 -0.53 -4.12 -15.88
N TRP A 62 -0.85 -3.96 -17.16
CA TRP A 62 -0.05 -3.12 -18.05
C TRP A 62 -0.19 -1.64 -17.66
N SER A 63 0.88 -0.86 -17.78
CA SER A 63 0.86 0.56 -17.41
C SER A 63 -0.16 1.38 -18.19
N SER A 64 -0.48 0.98 -19.43
CA SER A 64 -1.56 1.57 -20.23
C SER A 64 -2.97 1.36 -19.66
N GLU A 65 -3.20 0.27 -18.92
CA GLU A 65 -4.49 -0.04 -18.32
C GLU A 65 -4.79 0.87 -17.13
N LYS A 66 -3.76 1.50 -16.55
CA LYS A 66 -3.87 2.42 -15.40
C LYS A 66 -4.69 1.82 -14.28
N ASP A 67 -4.41 0.57 -13.93
CA ASP A 67 -5.10 -0.10 -12.84
C ASP A 67 -4.79 0.62 -11.52
N THR A 68 -5.84 1.19 -10.91
CA THR A 68 -5.80 1.89 -9.63
C THR A 68 -6.59 1.17 -8.55
N PHE A 69 -6.88 -0.12 -8.74
CA PHE A 69 -7.78 -0.89 -7.88
C PHE A 69 -7.43 -0.80 -6.39
N MET A 70 -6.17 -1.01 -6.02
CA MET A 70 -5.75 -0.96 -4.60
C MET A 70 -5.85 0.46 -4.05
N THR A 71 -5.39 1.44 -4.82
CA THR A 71 -5.50 2.85 -4.44
C THR A 71 -6.95 3.28 -4.24
N ASP A 72 -7.88 2.86 -5.11
CA ASP A 72 -9.30 3.22 -5.02
C ASP A 72 -9.99 2.57 -3.82
N ILE A 73 -9.67 1.31 -3.50
CA ILE A 73 -10.15 0.65 -2.26
C ILE A 73 -9.69 1.41 -1.02
N LEU A 74 -8.39 1.74 -0.96
CA LEU A 74 -7.82 2.45 0.18
C LEU A 74 -8.38 3.86 0.31
N ARG A 75 -8.66 4.56 -0.80
CA ARG A 75 -9.31 5.87 -0.79
C ARG A 75 -10.69 5.81 -0.14
N GLY A 76 -11.52 4.85 -0.56
CA GLY A 76 -12.86 4.68 0.02
C GLY A 76 -12.83 4.34 1.51
N ALA A 77 -11.87 3.53 1.95
CA ALA A 77 -11.67 3.24 3.38
C ALA A 77 -11.26 4.49 4.17
N LYS A 78 -10.32 5.29 3.65
CA LYS A 78 -9.86 6.55 4.27
C LYS A 78 -10.98 7.58 4.39
N GLU A 79 -11.82 7.73 3.36
CA GLU A 79 -12.97 8.65 3.39
C GLU A 79 -14.00 8.24 4.45
N LYS A 80 -14.33 6.95 4.53
CA LYS A 80 -15.23 6.43 5.57
C LYS A 80 -14.66 6.64 6.98
N ALA A 81 -13.37 6.41 7.17
CA ALA A 81 -12.71 6.69 8.44
C ALA A 81 -12.81 8.17 8.81
N LYS A 82 -12.47 9.08 7.90
CA LYS A 82 -12.58 10.53 8.12
C LYS A 82 -14.01 10.97 8.46
N LEU A 83 -15.02 10.42 7.78
CA LEU A 83 -16.43 10.69 8.08
C LEU A 83 -16.83 10.19 9.48
N ALA A 84 -16.31 9.03 9.90
CA ALA A 84 -16.54 8.50 11.24
C ALA A 84 -15.84 9.37 12.31
N GLU A 85 -14.63 9.86 12.05
CA GLU A 85 -13.94 10.78 12.95
C GLU A 85 -14.66 12.12 13.09
N GLN A 86 -15.22 12.66 12.01
CA GLN A 86 -16.01 13.90 12.05
C GLN A 86 -17.37 13.75 12.74
N LYS A 87 -17.98 12.55 12.68
CA LYS A 87 -19.26 12.25 13.33
C LYS A 87 -19.11 11.78 14.78
N SER A 88 -17.93 11.33 15.16
CA SER A 88 -17.64 10.91 16.52
C SER A 88 -17.30 12.13 17.35
N GLU A 89 -18.19 12.52 18.27
CA GLU A 89 -17.79 13.20 19.50
C GLU A 89 -16.91 12.20 20.27
N ARG A 90 -15.63 12.10 19.90
CA ARG A 90 -14.69 11.28 20.68
C ARG A 90 -14.63 11.91 22.07
N PRO A 91 -14.91 11.16 23.15
CA PRO A 91 -14.68 11.66 24.49
C PRO A 91 -13.21 12.08 24.59
N GLU A 92 -12.94 13.20 25.27
CA GLU A 92 -11.57 13.67 25.43
C GLU A 92 -10.73 12.57 26.11
N GLN A 93 -9.42 12.55 25.85
CA GLN A 93 -8.54 11.54 26.44
C GLN A 93 -8.66 11.49 27.97
N ASP A 94 -8.99 12.62 28.61
CA ASP A 94 -9.26 12.70 30.04
C ASP A 94 -10.53 11.96 30.47
N GLU A 95 -11.63 12.02 29.70
CA GLU A 95 -12.86 11.26 29.99
C GLU A 95 -12.64 9.74 29.86
N ILE A 96 -11.81 9.34 28.89
CA ILE A 96 -11.44 7.93 28.70
C ILE A 96 -10.57 7.46 29.87
N ALA A 97 -9.61 8.28 30.32
CA ALA A 97 -8.75 8.00 31.45
C ALA A 97 -9.55 7.88 32.77
N GLU A 98 -10.50 8.78 33.00
CA GLU A 98 -11.39 8.71 34.17
C GLU A 98 -12.28 7.46 34.14
N ALA A 99 -12.87 7.14 32.99
CA ALA A 99 -13.70 5.94 32.83
C ALA A 99 -12.91 4.65 33.08
N LEU A 100 -11.67 4.57 32.61
CA LEU A 100 -10.77 3.44 32.85
C LEU A 100 -10.37 3.34 34.33
N LYS A 101 -10.02 4.46 34.97
CA LYS A 101 -9.70 4.51 36.39
C LYS A 101 -10.90 4.10 37.25
N LYS A 102 -12.12 4.48 36.86
CA LYS A 102 -13.35 4.09 37.55
C LYS A 102 -13.64 2.59 37.44
N LYS A 103 -13.36 1.97 36.29
CA LYS A 103 -13.63 0.54 36.06
C LYS A 103 -12.56 -0.39 36.62
N PHE A 104 -11.29 0.03 36.61
CA PHE A 104 -10.14 -0.84 36.91
C PHE A 104 -9.26 -0.35 38.05
N GLY A 105 -9.56 0.81 38.65
CA GLY A 105 -8.75 1.42 39.71
C GLY A 105 -9.02 0.91 41.12
N HIS A 106 -9.94 -0.05 41.32
CA HIS A 106 -10.07 -0.73 42.61
C HIS A 106 -8.96 -1.77 42.75
N LYS A 107 -7.98 -1.47 43.61
CA LYS A 107 -7.07 -2.48 44.16
C LYS A 107 -7.89 -3.37 45.12
N PRO A 108 -7.70 -4.69 45.11
CA PRO A 108 -8.25 -5.53 46.17
C PRO A 108 -7.61 -5.11 47.50
N GLU A 109 -8.44 -4.85 48.51
CA GLU A 109 -7.97 -4.75 49.89
C GLU A 109 -7.40 -6.11 50.29
N GLU A 110 -6.11 -6.14 50.62
CA GLU A 110 -5.46 -7.31 51.24
C GLU A 110 -5.99 -7.44 52.68
N ASP A 111 -6.53 -8.62 53.00
CA ASP A 111 -6.88 -9.09 54.36
C ASP A 111 -5.69 -9.06 55.34
#